data_AF-A0A7S2XEE6-F1
#
_entry.id   AF-A0A7S2XEE6-F1
#
_cell.length_a   1.000
_cell.length_b   1.000
_cell.length_c   1.000
_cell.angle_alpha   90.00
_cell.angle_beta   90.00
_cell.angle_gamma   90.00
#
_symmetry.space_group_name_H-M   'P 1'
#
loop_
_entity.id
_entity.type
_entity.pdbx_description
1 polymer ?
#
loop_
_entity_poly.entity_id
_entity_poly.type
_entity_poly.pdbx_seq_one_letter_code
_entity_poly.pdbx_strand_id
1 'polypeptide(L)'
;DKLKIAMSCENVGLYDRALEFYSDMKDYKRVLGHAPNMKIEHLQNFFGQLSPDEAIECLTQLLKNGVRANLRIVVEIAKKWSEQFTPKALIEMFESFSCY
;
A
#
# COMPACT_ATOMS: atom_id res chain seq x y z
N ASP A 1 0.18 18.68 14.57
CA ASP A 1 0.06 19.38 13.26
C ASP A 1 0.18 18.50 12.02
N LYS A 2 1.04 17.47 11.97
CA LYS A 2 1.16 16.56 10.81
C LYS A 2 -0.18 15.95 10.34
N LEU A 3 -1.05 15.55 11.28
CA LEU A 3 -2.40 15.04 10.97
C LEU A 3 -3.30 16.06 10.27
N LYS A 4 -3.23 17.35 10.64
CA LYS A 4 -4.03 18.40 9.98
C LYS A 4 -3.55 18.63 8.54
N ILE A 5 -2.25 18.55 8.31
CA ILE A 5 -1.65 18.63 6.97
C ILE A 5 -2.09 17.42 6.14
N ALA A 6 -2.01 16.21 6.70
CA ALA A 6 -2.43 14.99 6.03
C ALA A 6 -3.92 15.02 5.63
N MET A 7 -4.82 15.44 6.53
CA MET A 7 -6.25 15.61 6.22
C MET A 7 -6.50 16.66 5.14
N SER A 8 -5.75 17.77 5.15
CA SER A 8 -5.87 18.77 4.09
C SER A 8 -5.39 18.22 2.74
N CYS A 9 -4.34 17.41 2.73
CA CYS A 9 -3.86 16.74 1.51
C CYS A 9 -4.90 15.73 0.99
N GLU A 10 -5.56 14.96 1.86
CA GLU A 10 -6.67 14.08 1.47
C GLU A 10 -7.83 14.87 0.85
N ASN A 11 -8.23 16.00 1.44
CA ASN A 11 -9.34 16.83 0.95
C ASN A 11 -9.11 17.42 -0.45
N VAL A 12 -7.85 17.58 -0.87
CA VAL A 12 -7.47 18.11 -2.19
C VAL A 12 -7.07 16.97 -3.15
N GLY A 13 -7.17 15.70 -2.71
CA GLY A 13 -6.85 14.52 -3.51
C GLY A 13 -5.35 14.20 -3.61
N LEU A 14 -4.52 14.81 -2.76
CA LEU A 14 -3.07 14.65 -2.73
C LEU A 14 -2.64 13.52 -1.77
N TYR A 15 -3.19 12.33 -1.98
CA TYR A 15 -3.01 11.15 -1.11
C TYR A 15 -1.54 10.73 -0.94
N ASP A 16 -0.71 10.94 -1.96
CA ASP A 16 0.71 10.62 -1.94
C ASP A 16 1.47 11.34 -0.82
N ARG A 17 1.16 12.63 -0.62
CA ARG A 17 1.76 13.42 0.46
C ARG A 17 1.14 13.12 1.80
N ALA A 18 -0.15 12.79 1.83
CA ALA A 18 -0.82 12.41 3.06
C ALA A 18 -0.15 11.19 3.71
N LEU A 19 0.23 10.17 2.93
CA LEU A 19 0.96 9.00 3.42
C LEU A 19 2.26 9.35 4.17
N GLU A 20 3.02 10.35 3.71
CA GLU A 20 4.29 10.76 4.35
C GLU A 20 4.09 11.38 5.74
N PHE A 21 2.89 11.91 6.02
CA PHE A 21 2.57 12.59 7.27
C PHE A 21 1.79 11.72 8.26
N TYR A 22 1.22 10.62 7.79
CA TYR A 22 0.60 9.62 8.65
C TYR A 22 1.66 8.80 9.37
N SER A 23 1.32 8.32 10.57
CA SER A 23 2.18 7.49 11.40
C SER A 23 1.45 6.29 12.00
N ASP A 24 0.14 6.20 11.77
CA ASP A 24 -0.72 5.13 12.25
C ASP A 24 -1.12 4.19 11.12
N MET A 25 -1.03 2.89 11.39
CA MET A 25 -1.45 1.83 10.46
C MET A 25 -2.90 1.98 10.00
N LYS A 26 -3.78 2.52 10.85
CA LYS A 26 -5.19 2.78 10.52
C LYS A 26 -5.33 3.83 9.41
N ASP A 27 -4.52 4.89 9.47
CA ASP A 27 -4.56 5.96 8.47
C ASP A 27 -3.90 5.51 7.16
N TYR A 28 -2.81 4.75 7.22
CA TYR A 28 -2.22 4.13 6.02
C TYR A 28 -3.24 3.29 5.27
N LYS A 29 -3.96 2.43 5.99
CA LYS A 29 -5.02 1.58 5.44
C LYS A 29 -6.15 2.39 4.78
N ARG A 30 -6.51 3.55 5.34
CA ARG A 30 -7.51 4.47 4.76
C ARG A 30 -7.00 5.06 3.45
N VAL A 31 -5.79 5.61 3.43
CA VAL A 31 -5.21 6.24 2.24
C VAL A 31 -4.95 5.22 1.15
N LEU A 32 -4.49 4.02 1.50
CA LEU A 32 -4.32 2.90 0.59
C LEU A 32 -5.63 2.44 -0.06
N GLY A 33 -6.79 2.75 0.54
CA GLY A 33 -8.09 2.61 -0.13
C GLY A 33 -8.19 3.42 -1.44
N HIS A 34 -7.44 4.50 -1.56
CA HIS A 34 -7.32 5.35 -2.75
C HIS A 34 -6.09 5.03 -3.61
N ALA A 35 -5.36 3.92 -3.34
CA ALA A 35 -4.17 3.53 -4.08
C ALA A 35 -4.31 3.51 -5.62
N PRO A 36 -5.47 3.15 -6.23
CA PRO A 36 -5.65 3.27 -7.68
C PRO A 36 -5.51 4.70 -8.24
N ASN A 37 -5.74 5.71 -7.41
CA ASN A 37 -5.65 7.12 -7.79
C ASN A 37 -4.27 7.72 -7.47
N MET A 38 -3.35 6.91 -6.96
CA MET A 38 -2.01 7.32 -6.51
C MET A 38 -0.95 6.91 -7.53
N LYS A 39 0.19 7.60 -7.50
CA LYS A 39 1.32 7.20 -8.36
C LYS A 39 2.00 5.98 -7.77
N ILE A 40 2.23 4.98 -8.62
CA ILE A 40 2.84 3.71 -8.19
C ILE A 40 4.24 3.90 -7.60
N GLU A 41 5.01 4.89 -8.07
CA GLU A 41 6.33 5.22 -7.55
C GLU A 41 6.28 5.68 -6.08
N HIS A 42 5.25 6.43 -5.70
CA HIS A 42 5.07 6.90 -4.32
C HIS A 42 4.67 5.75 -3.41
N LEU A 43 3.77 4.88 -3.87
CA LEU A 43 3.43 3.65 -3.15
C LEU A 43 4.67 2.77 -2.96
N GLN A 44 5.46 2.56 -4.01
CA GLN A 44 6.71 1.81 -3.92
C GLN A 44 7.66 2.40 -2.88
N ASN A 45 7.83 3.72 -2.84
CA ASN A 45 8.70 4.35 -1.84
C ASN A 45 8.17 4.18 -0.41
N PHE A 46 6.85 4.30 -0.22
CA PHE A 46 6.19 4.06 1.07
C PHE A 46 6.40 2.62 1.56
N PHE A 47 6.17 1.64 0.69
CA PHE A 47 6.36 0.22 1.02
C PHE A 47 7.82 -0.15 1.31
N GLY A 48 8.79 0.58 0.74
CA GLY A 48 10.21 0.41 1.07
C GLY A 48 10.60 0.86 2.48
N GLN A 49 9.79 1.73 3.10
CA GLN A 49 10.00 2.20 4.48
C GLN A 49 9.33 1.33 5.54
N LEU A 50 8.41 0.45 5.13
CA LEU A 50 7.70 -0.46 6.03
C LEU A 50 8.53 -1.70 6.35
N SER A 51 8.27 -2.30 7.51
CA SER A 51 8.77 -3.63 7.79
C SER A 51 8.10 -4.67 6.87
N PRO A 52 8.75 -5.82 6.60
CA PRO A 52 8.18 -6.87 5.74
C PRO A 52 6.78 -7.31 6.18
N ASP A 53 6.56 -7.50 7.47
CA ASP A 53 5.27 -7.94 8.02
C ASP A 53 4.16 -6.89 7.79
N GLU A 54 4.47 -5.62 8.06
CA GLU A 54 3.54 -4.50 7.83
C GLU A 54 3.22 -4.30 6.35
N ALA A 55 4.22 -4.48 5.48
CA ALA A 55 4.05 -4.39 4.03
C ALA A 55 3.10 -5.49 3.53
N ILE A 56 3.31 -6.74 3.92
CA ILE A 56 2.43 -7.86 3.54
C ILE A 56 1.01 -7.64 4.06
N GLU A 57 0.83 -7.13 5.28
CA GLU A 57 -0.49 -6.82 5.83
C GLU A 57 -1.20 -5.73 5.00
N CYS A 58 -0.48 -4.67 4.62
CA CYS A 58 -0.99 -3.60 3.76
C CYS A 58 -1.35 -4.09 2.34
N LEU A 59 -0.50 -4.91 1.72
CA LEU A 59 -0.76 -5.49 0.38
C LEU A 59 -1.98 -6.43 0.41
N THR A 60 -2.11 -7.23 1.47
CA THR A 60 -3.27 -8.10 1.70
C THR A 60 -4.55 -7.27 1.78
N GLN A 61 -4.52 -6.16 2.51
CA GLN A 61 -5.67 -5.28 2.64
C GLN A 61 -6.03 -4.58 1.32
N LEU A 62 -5.03 -4.18 0.52
CA LEU A 62 -5.27 -3.66 -0.82
C LEU A 62 -6.01 -4.67 -1.69
N LEU A 63 -5.60 -5.95 -1.67
CA LEU A 63 -6.29 -7.00 -2.41
C LEU A 63 -7.73 -7.21 -1.89
N LYS A 64 -7.95 -7.21 -0.57
CA LYS A 64 -9.30 -7.29 0.04
C LYS A 64 -10.23 -6.16 -0.41
N ASN A 65 -9.72 -4.94 -0.54
CA ASN A 65 -10.50 -3.78 -0.94
C ASN A 65 -10.89 -3.79 -2.43
N GLY A 66 -10.19 -4.57 -3.26
CA GLY A 66 -10.50 -4.67 -4.67
C GLY A 66 -9.40 -5.32 -5.49
N VAL A 67 -9.42 -6.65 -5.60
CA VAL A 67 -8.42 -7.43 -6.33
C VAL A 67 -8.21 -6.91 -7.76
N ARG A 68 -9.28 -6.70 -8.54
CA ARG A 68 -9.14 -6.30 -9.96
C ARG A 68 -8.41 -4.97 -10.17
N ALA A 69 -8.66 -3.98 -9.32
CA ALA A 69 -8.04 -2.66 -9.43
C ALA A 69 -6.63 -2.64 -8.82
N ASN A 70 -6.44 -3.35 -7.70
CA ASN A 70 -5.23 -3.27 -6.91
C ASN A 70 -4.19 -4.34 -7.27
N LEU A 71 -4.57 -5.44 -7.93
CA LEU A 71 -3.66 -6.54 -8.26
C LEU A 71 -2.44 -6.06 -9.06
N ARG A 72 -2.66 -5.22 -10.08
CA ARG A 72 -1.55 -4.67 -10.87
C ARG A 72 -0.58 -3.87 -10.01
N ILE A 73 -1.09 -3.05 -9.09
CA ILE A 73 -0.28 -2.21 -8.20
C ILE A 73 0.51 -3.09 -7.22
N VAL A 74 -0.17 -4.05 -6.59
CA VAL A 74 0.41 -4.99 -5.62
C VAL A 74 1.52 -5.82 -6.26
N VAL A 75 1.33 -6.34 -7.47
CA VAL A 75 2.35 -7.10 -8.20
C VAL A 75 3.58 -6.25 -8.51
N GLU A 76 3.42 -5.01 -8.96
CA GLU A 76 4.54 -4.13 -9.28
C GLU A 76 5.33 -3.69 -8.03
N ILE A 77 4.65 -3.49 -6.89
CA ILE A 77 5.32 -3.22 -5.61
C ILE A 77 6.05 -4.48 -5.13
N ALA A 78 5.38 -5.64 -5.18
CA ALA A 78 5.94 -6.93 -4.79
C ALA A 78 7.18 -7.29 -5.62
N LYS A 79 7.18 -7.02 -6.93
CA LYS A 79 8.37 -7.22 -7.79
C LYS A 79 9.56 -6.38 -7.30
N LYS A 80 9.34 -5.09 -7.05
CA LYS A 80 10.41 -4.15 -6.67
C LYS A 80 11.03 -4.48 -5.31
N TRP A 81 10.22 -4.92 -4.35
CA TRP A 81 10.65 -5.18 -2.98
C TRP A 81 10.59 -6.67 -2.60
N SER A 82 10.62 -7.56 -3.60
CA SER A 82 10.50 -9.01 -3.43
C SER A 82 11.55 -9.60 -2.50
N GLU A 83 12.78 -9.09 -2.56
CA GLU A 83 13.88 -9.50 -1.69
C GLU A 83 13.64 -9.10 -0.23
N GLN A 84 13.05 -7.92 0.01
CA GLN A 84 12.78 -7.41 1.36
C GLN A 84 11.56 -8.08 1.98
N PHE A 85 10.50 -8.34 1.21
CA PHE A 85 9.24 -8.89 1.72
C PHE A 85 9.22 -10.40 1.89
N THR A 86 10.32 -11.07 1.53
CA THR A 86 10.44 -12.53 1.47
C THR A 86 9.47 -13.14 0.43
N PRO A 87 9.99 -13.74 -0.66
CA PRO A 87 9.15 -14.29 -1.73
C PRO A 87 8.07 -15.27 -1.27
N LYS A 88 8.34 -16.03 -0.20
CA LYS A 88 7.40 -17.00 0.36
C LYS A 88 6.11 -16.34 0.89
N ALA A 89 6.21 -15.22 1.60
CA ALA A 89 5.07 -14.51 2.15
C ALA A 89 4.21 -13.86 1.05
N LEU A 90 4.86 -13.35 -0.01
CA LEU A 90 4.17 -12.84 -1.19
C LEU A 90 3.37 -13.92 -1.91
N ILE A 91 3.96 -15.11 -2.10
CA ILE A 91 3.28 -16.25 -2.74
C ILE A 91 2.05 -16.65 -1.93
N GLU A 92 2.20 -16.87 -0.62
CA GLU A 92 1.10 -17.26 0.27
C GLU A 92 -0.04 -16.23 0.27
N MET A 93 0.30 -14.94 0.24
CA MET A 93 -0.68 -13.87 0.08
C MET A 93 -1.41 -13.98 -1.26
N PHE A 94 -0.72 -14.11 -2.39
CA PHE A 94 -1.38 -14.18 -3.70
C PHE A 94 -2.25 -15.43 -3.87
N GLU A 95 -1.82 -16.57 -3.32
CA GLU A 95 -2.61 -17.81 -3.30
C GLU A 95 -3.92 -17.63 -2.52
N SER A 96 -3.89 -16.91 -1.40
CA SER A 96 -5.06 -16.63 -0.56
C SER A 96 -6.16 -15.83 -1.27
N PHE A 97 -5.83 -15.06 -2.30
CA PHE A 97 -6.80 -14.29 -3.09
C PHE A 97 -7.20 -14.97 -4.41
N SER A 98 -6.80 -16.24 -4.63
CA SER A 98 -7.10 -16.98 -5.85
C SER A 98 -6.80 -16.17 -7.12
N CYS A 99 -5.61 -15.57 -7.20
CA CYS A 99 -5.13 -14.87 -8.40
C CYS A 99 -4.74 -15.86 -9.53
N TYR A 100 -5.61 -16.82 -9.81
CA TYR A 100 -5.48 -17.85 -10.83
C TYR A 100 -6.29 -17.51 -12.09
#